data_AF-A0A7G9GL18-F1
#
_entry.id   AF-A0A7G9GL18-F1
#
_cell.length_a   1.000
_cell.length_b   1.000
_cell.length_c   1.000
_cell.angle_alpha   90.00
_cell.angle_beta   90.00
_cell.angle_gamma   90.00
#
_symmetry.space_group_name_H-M   'P 1'
#
loop_
_entity.id
_entity.type
_entity.pdbx_description
1 polymer ?
#
loop_
_entity_poly.entity_id
_entity_poly.type
_entity_poly.pdbx_seq_one_letter_code
_entity_poly.pdbx_strand_id
1 'polypeptide(L)' 'MDIILKSVIYLGILGGLYALVYYLNHKTPLPKGCENLKAECNGCHDLSCCNNPAHDE' A
#
# COMPACT_ATOMS: atom_id res chain seq x y z
N MET A 1 33.03 2.93 -8.83
CA MET A 1 32.72 3.57 -7.53
C MET A 1 31.55 4.54 -7.64
N ASP A 2 31.57 5.46 -8.62
CA ASP A 2 30.48 6.43 -8.87
C ASP A 2 29.10 5.79 -9.12
N ILE A 3 29.01 4.76 -9.97
CA ILE A 3 27.76 4.04 -10.26
C ILE A 3 27.19 3.40 -8.99
N ILE A 4 28.01 2.74 -8.18
CA ILE A 4 27.57 2.06 -6.95
C ILE A 4 26.99 3.09 -5.97
N LEU A 5 27.69 4.22 -5.77
CA LEU A 5 27.20 5.27 -4.88
C LEU A 5 25.87 5.86 -5.38
N LYS A 6 25.75 6.14 -6.68
CA LYS A 6 24.50 6.61 -7.29
C LYS A 6 23.36 5.62 -7.13
N SER A 7 23.63 4.32 -7.33
CA SER A 7 22.64 3.25 -7.13
C SER A 7 22.18 3.15 -5.68
N VAL A 8 23.10 3.26 -4.71
CA VAL A 8 22.76 3.23 -3.28
C VAL A 8 21.91 4.44 -2.89
N ILE A 9 22.28 5.64 -3.35
CA ILE A 9 21.49 6.86 -3.10
C ILE A 9 20.10 6.72 -3.72
N TYR A 10 20.01 6.23 -4.95
CA TYR A 10 18.73 6.05 -5.64
C TYR A 10 17.81 5.06 -4.90
N LEU A 11 18.34 3.91 -4.48
CA LEU A 11 17.58 2.94 -3.67
C LEU A 11 17.18 3.53 -2.30
N GLY A 12 18.06 4.30 -1.66
CA GLY A 12 17.76 4.99 -0.40
C GLY A 12 16.60 5.97 -0.54
N ILE A 13 16.57 6.75 -1.64
CA ILE A 13 15.48 7.68 -1.93
C ILE A 13 14.17 6.91 -2.17
N LEU A 14 14.19 5.88 -3.01
CA LEU A 14 12.99 5.07 -3.27
C LEU A 14 12.43 4.42 -2.00
N GLY A 15 13.30 3.79 -1.22
CA GLY A 15 12.92 3.16 0.05
C GLY A 15 12.40 4.18 1.07
N GLY A 16 13.04 5.35 1.16
CA GLY A 16 12.62 6.44 2.03
C GLY A 16 11.26 7.01 1.63
N LEU A 17 11.03 7.26 0.35
CA LEU A 17 9.73 7.72 -0.17
C LEU A 17 8.64 6.68 0.08
N TYR A 18 8.92 5.40 -0.17
CA TYR A 18 7.97 4.32 0.12
C TYR A 18 7.60 4.27 1.61
N ALA A 19 8.60 4.27 2.50
CA ALA A 19 8.37 4.24 3.94
C ALA A 19 7.59 5.47 4.43
N LEU A 20 7.89 6.66 3.90
CA LEU A 20 7.18 7.89 4.22
C LEU A 20 5.71 7.82 3.79
N VAL A 21 5.45 7.45 2.53
CA VAL A 21 4.08 7.33 2.01
C VAL A 21 3.31 6.26 2.77
N TYR A 22 3.94 5.11 3.05
CA TYR A 22 3.35 4.05 3.88
C TYR A 22 2.93 4.59 5.26
N TYR A 23 3.81 5.34 5.93
CA TYR A 23 3.53 5.95 7.22
C TYR A 23 2.37 6.95 7.17
N LEU A 24 2.36 7.82 6.17
CA LEU A 24 1.30 8.81 6.00
C LEU A 24 -0.05 8.16 5.62
N ASN A 25 -0.02 7.12 4.79
CA ASN A 25 -1.21 6.32 4.45
C ASN A 25 -1.82 5.67 5.70
N HIS A 26 -1.00 5.12 6.61
CA HIS A 26 -1.48 4.54 7.86
C HIS A 26 -2.09 5.56 8.84
N LYS A 27 -1.75 6.84 8.70
CA LYS A 27 -2.37 7.93 9.46
C LYS A 27 -3.63 8.48 8.81
N THR A 28 -3.87 8.16 7.54
CA THR A 28 -5.07 8.63 6.85
C THR A 28 -6.27 7.90 7.47
N PRO A 29 -7.24 8.62 8.04
CA PRO A 29 -8.39 7.98 8.66
C PRO A 29 -9.15 7.18 7.61
N LEU A 30 -9.56 5.97 8.00
CA LEU A 30 -10.43 5.15 7.16
C LEU A 30 -11.76 5.87 6.95
N PRO A 31 -12.38 5.76 5.76
CA PRO A 31 -13.72 6.27 5.55
C PRO A 31 -14.70 5.57 6.49
N LYS A 32 -15.75 6.29 6.90
CA LYS A 32 -16.77 5.75 7.82
C LYS A 32 -17.38 4.47 7.26
N GLY A 33 -17.40 3.40 8.06
CA GLY A 33 -17.92 2.09 7.66
C GLY A 33 -16.89 1.16 7.00
N CYS A 34 -15.65 1.60 6.84
CA CYS A 34 -14.54 0.83 6.26
C CYS A 34 -13.46 0.45 7.30
N GLU A 35 -13.74 0.59 8.59
CA GLU A 35 -12.80 0.35 9.69
C GLU A 35 -12.43 -1.14 9.84
N ASN A 36 -13.24 -2.02 9.25
CA ASN A 36 -13.07 -3.47 9.24
C ASN A 36 -13.04 -4.03 7.80
N LEU A 37 -12.30 -3.37 6.89
CA LEU A 37 -11.87 -3.96 5.61
C LEU A 37 -10.92 -5.15 5.84
N LYS A 38 -11.41 -6.17 6.55
CA LYS A 38 -10.85 -7.53 6.52
C LYS A 38 -11.29 -8.19 5.22
N ALA A 39 -10.65 -9.28 4.83
CA ALA A 39 -11.04 -10.04 3.64
C ALA A 39 -12.55 -10.39 3.64
N GLU A 40 -13.19 -10.48 4.80
CA GLU A 40 -14.64 -10.74 4.97
C GLU A 40 -15.55 -9.53 4.65
N CYS A 41 -15.01 -8.40 4.20
CA CYS A 41 -15.74 -7.16 3.97
C CYS A 41 -16.39 -7.10 2.58
N ASN A 42 -17.72 -6.93 2.52
CA ASN A 42 -18.46 -6.62 1.29
C ASN A 42 -18.15 -5.21 0.69
N GLY A 43 -17.26 -4.45 1.32
CA GLY A 43 -16.96 -3.07 0.99
C GLY A 43 -15.82 -2.88 -0.02
N CYS A 44 -15.07 -3.94 -0.36
CA CYS A 44 -14.11 -3.84 -1.46
C CYS A 44 -14.87 -3.86 -2.79
N HIS A 45 -15.29 -2.69 -3.27
CA HIS A 45 -15.86 -2.52 -4.62
C HIS A 45 -14.84 -2.74 -5.74
N ASP A 46 -13.57 -2.92 -5.37
CA ASP A 46 -12.52 -3.34 -6.29
C ASP A 46 -12.55 -4.88 -6.43
N LEU A 47 -13.31 -5.36 -7.41
CA LEU A 47 -13.36 -6.78 -7.78
C LEU A 47 -12.02 -7.30 -8.32
N SER A 48 -11.10 -6.40 -8.70
CA SER A 48 -9.75 -6.77 -9.15
C SER A 48 -8.80 -7.08 -7.98
N CYS A 49 -9.21 -6.79 -6.74
CA CYS A 49 -8.43 -7.12 -5.56
C CYS A 49 -8.45 -8.65 -5.32
N CYS A 50 -7.29 -9.30 -5.35
CA CYS A 50 -7.17 -10.74 -5.09
C CYS A 50 -7.57 -11.17 -3.67
N ASN A 51 -7.78 -10.21 -2.76
CA ASN A 51 -8.28 -10.48 -1.40
C ASN A 51 -9.80 -10.23 -1.27
N ASN A 52 -10.48 -9.90 -2.37
CA ASN A 52 -11.93 -9.75 -2.40
C ASN A 52 -12.57 -11.15 -2.42
N PRO A 53 -13.53 -11.46 -1.53
CA PRO A 53 -14.25 -12.74 -1.54
C PRO A 53 -14.88 -13.09 -2.88
N ALA A 54 -15.28 -12.08 -3.66
CA ALA A 54 -15.90 -12.25 -4.98
C ALA A 54 -14.87 -12.30 -6.14
N HIS A 55 -13.56 -12.33 -5.86
CA HIS A 55 -12.53 -12.39 -6.91
C HIS A 55 -12.49 -13.73 -7.63
N ASP A 56 -12.79 -14.82 -6.92
CA ASP A 56 -12.74 -16.20 -7.41
C ASP A 56 -14.14 -16.77 -7.75
N GLU A 57 -15.19 -15.95 -7.72
CA GLU A 57 -16.55 -16.30 -8.18
C GLU A 57 -16.72 -16.05 -9.69
#